data_AF-G3A9B2-F1
#
_entry.id   AF-G3A9B2-F1
#
_cell.length_a   1.000
_cell.length_b   1.000
_cell.length_c   1.000
_cell.angle_alpha   90.00
_cell.angle_beta   90.00
_cell.angle_gamma   90.00
#
_symmetry.space_group_name_H-M   'P 1'
#
loop_
_entity.id
_entity.type
_entity.pdbx_description
1 polymer ?
#
loop_
_entity_poly.entity_id
_entity_poly.type
_entity_poly.pdbx_seq_one_letter_code
_entity_poly.pdbx_strand_id
1 'polypeptide(L)' 'MPLNTQPNLPRPDDFYEALIDTHRGLSDEQSAMLNAQLILLLANHIGEMGVLREALAAARMALPAATA' A
#
# COMPACT_ATOMS: atom_id res chain seq x y z
N MET A 1 2.67 -14.10 -11.12
CA MET A 1 1.17 -14.10 -11.13
C MET A 1 0.67 -12.68 -11.46
N PRO A 2 -0.58 -12.44 -11.92
CA PRO A 2 -1.08 -11.06 -12.09
C PRO A 2 -1.41 -10.41 -10.73
N LEU A 3 -1.53 -9.08 -10.68
CA LEU A 3 -1.95 -8.36 -9.48
C LEU A 3 -3.37 -8.78 -9.03
N ASN A 4 -3.56 -9.06 -7.74
CA ASN A 4 -4.88 -9.25 -7.15
C ASN A 4 -5.44 -7.91 -6.64
N THR A 5 -6.52 -7.43 -7.23
CA THR A 5 -7.24 -6.20 -6.83
C THR A 5 -8.52 -6.47 -6.04
N GLN A 6 -8.84 -7.74 -5.79
CA GLN A 6 -10.00 -8.16 -4.99
C GLN A 6 -9.64 -8.26 -3.50
N PRO A 7 -10.62 -8.21 -2.59
CA PRO A 7 -10.38 -8.47 -1.18
C PRO A 7 -9.70 -9.83 -0.97
N ASN A 8 -8.51 -9.81 -0.39
CA ASN A 8 -7.65 -11.01 -0.23
C ASN A 8 -7.17 -11.22 1.22
N LEU A 9 -7.63 -10.39 2.16
CA LEU A 9 -7.30 -10.53 3.58
C LEU A 9 -8.40 -11.33 4.28
N PRO A 10 -8.07 -12.42 5.01
CA PRO A 10 -9.06 -13.21 5.73
C PRO A 10 -9.68 -12.44 6.91
N ARG A 11 -8.94 -11.49 7.48
CA ARG A 11 -9.35 -10.61 8.58
C ARG A 11 -8.93 -9.17 8.27
N PRO A 12 -9.69 -8.45 7.42
CA PRO A 12 -9.32 -7.10 7.01
C PRO A 12 -9.26 -6.14 8.20
N ASP A 13 -10.19 -6.27 9.15
CA ASP A 13 -10.29 -5.39 10.33
C ASP A 13 -9.03 -5.45 11.20
N ASP A 14 -8.52 -6.64 11.50
CA ASP A 14 -7.27 -6.84 12.26
C ASP A 14 -6.08 -6.12 11.59
N PHE A 15 -6.00 -6.17 10.26
CA PHE A 15 -4.93 -5.48 9.52
C PHE A 15 -5.09 -3.97 9.56
N TYR A 16 -6.32 -3.45 9.41
CA TYR A 16 -6.59 -2.02 9.50
C TYR A 16 -6.28 -1.47 10.91
N GLU A 17 -6.64 -2.21 11.96
CA GLU A 17 -6.30 -1.84 13.34
C GLU A 17 -4.78 -1.77 13.55
N ALA A 18 -4.05 -2.81 13.12
CA ALA A 18 -2.60 -2.83 13.20
C ALA A 18 -1.95 -1.67 12.42
N LEU A 19 -2.46 -1.34 11.23
CA LEU A 19 -1.97 -0.22 10.45
C LEU A 19 -2.18 1.12 11.18
N ILE A 20 -3.38 1.37 11.68
CA ILE A 20 -3.71 2.59 12.45
C ILE A 20 -2.81 2.71 13.68
N ASP A 21 -2.64 1.62 14.43
CA ASP A 21 -1.81 1.61 15.62
C ASP A 21 -0.34 1.88 15.32
N THR A 22 0.16 1.41 14.18
CA THR A 22 1.54 1.67 13.75
C THR A 22 1.75 3.16 13.43
N HIS A 23 0.72 3.88 12.99
CA HIS A 23 0.78 5.32 12.74
C HIS A 23 0.59 6.19 13.99
N ARG A 24 0.13 5.62 15.11
CA ARG A 24 -0.22 6.39 16.30
C ARG A 24 1.00 7.13 16.87
N GLY A 25 0.88 8.45 17.01
CA GLY A 25 1.93 9.31 17.59
C GLY A 25 3.03 9.73 16.61
N LEU A 26 2.91 9.37 15.32
CA LEU A 26 3.82 9.85 14.28
C LEU A 26 3.37 11.22 13.73
N SER A 27 4.33 12.06 13.34
CA SER A 27 4.05 13.21 12.49
C SER A 27 3.60 12.77 11.09
N ASP A 28 3.11 13.71 10.29
CA ASP A 28 2.74 13.45 8.90
C ASP A 28 3.94 12.99 8.08
N GLU A 29 5.12 13.61 8.27
CA GLU A 29 6.36 13.20 7.59
C GLU A 29 6.81 11.80 8.00
N GLN A 30 6.72 11.48 9.30
CA GLN A 30 7.05 10.15 9.81
C GLN A 30 6.08 9.09 9.28
N SER A 31 4.79 9.40 9.23
CA SER A 31 3.76 8.54 8.63
C SER A 31 4.01 8.31 7.14
N ALA A 32 4.39 9.33 6.39
CA ALA A 32 4.76 9.18 4.98
C ALA A 32 6.00 8.29 4.80
N MET A 33 7.02 8.47 5.66
CA MET A 33 8.23 7.64 5.64
C MET A 33 7.94 6.19 6.01
N LEU A 34 7.05 5.95 6.98
CA LEU A 34 6.59 4.61 7.33
C LEU A 34 5.91 3.92 6.15
N ASN A 35 4.99 4.62 5.48
CA ASN A 35 4.31 4.10 4.29
C ASN A 35 5.30 3.76 3.17
N ALA A 36 6.29 4.61 2.92
CA ALA A 36 7.32 4.33 1.93
C ALA A 36 8.14 3.08 2.27
N GLN A 37 8.54 2.90 3.53
CA GLN A 37 9.25 1.71 3.98
C GLN A 37 8.39 0.44 3.87
N LEU A 38 7.11 0.52 4.27
CA LEU A 38 6.17 -0.59 4.15
C LEU A 38 6.01 -1.04 2.69
N ILE A 39 5.86 -0.08 1.76
CA ILE A 39 5.79 -0.37 0.32
C ILE A 39 7.03 -1.12 -0.16
N LEU A 40 8.24 -0.68 0.24
CA LEU A 40 9.49 -1.34 -0.17
C LEU A 40 9.62 -2.76 0.41
N LEU A 41 9.23 -2.96 1.67
CA LEU A 41 9.23 -4.28 2.31
C LEU A 41 8.26 -5.25 1.61
N LEU A 42 7.04 -4.80 1.32
CA LEU A 42 6.05 -5.59 0.60
C LEU A 42 6.48 -5.86 -0.84
N ALA A 43 7.09 -4.89 -1.51
CA ALA A 43 7.62 -5.08 -2.86
C ALA A 43 8.73 -6.15 -2.89
N ASN A 44 9.62 -6.14 -1.90
CA ASN A 44 10.64 -7.18 -1.73
C ASN A 44 10.02 -8.56 -1.43
N HIS A 45 8.98 -8.61 -0.60
CA HIS A 45 8.28 -9.86 -0.31
C HIS A 45 7.58 -10.44 -1.54
N ILE A 46 6.99 -9.60 -2.40
CA ILE A 46 6.35 -10.01 -3.66
C ILE A 46 7.39 -10.51 -4.66
N GLY A 47 8.53 -9.83 -4.82
CA GLY A 47 9.65 -10.27 -5.65
C GLY A 47 9.41 -10.31 -7.18
N GLU A 48 8.17 -10.12 -7.65
CA GLU A 48 7.79 -10.17 -9.06
C GLU A 48 7.60 -8.77 -9.67
N MET A 49 8.54 -8.33 -10.52
CA MET A 49 8.49 -7.00 -11.17
C MET A 49 7.23 -6.77 -12.03
N GLY A 50 6.65 -7.82 -12.61
CA GLY A 50 5.40 -7.73 -13.36
C GLY A 50 4.24 -7.25 -12.47
N VAL A 51 4.05 -7.91 -11.32
CA VAL A 51 3.07 -7.53 -10.30
C VAL A 51 3.30 -6.10 -9.81
N LEU A 52 4.56 -5.72 -9.56
CA LEU A 52 4.89 -4.39 -9.08
C LEU A 52 4.54 -3.30 -10.09
N ARG A 53 4.76 -3.54 -11.39
CA ARG A 53 4.38 -2.60 -12.46
C ARG A 53 2.87 -2.45 -12.57
N GLU A 54 2.13 -3.54 -12.48
CA GLU A 54 0.66 -3.52 -12.46
C GLU A 54 0.14 -2.73 -11.25
N ALA A 55 0.73 -2.95 -10.07
CA ALA A 55 0.37 -2.23 -8.84
C ALA A 55 0.60 -0.72 -8.95
N LEU A 56 1.75 -0.30 -9.49
CA LEU A 56 2.07 1.11 -9.70
C LEU A 56 1.09 1.78 -10.69
N ALA A 57 0.75 1.08 -11.78
CA ALA A 57 -0.21 1.59 -12.75
C ALA A 57 -1.61 1.72 -12.13
N ALA A 58 -2.08 0.70 -11.41
CA ALA A 58 -3.36 0.72 -10.72
C ALA A 58 -3.44 1.85 -9.68
N ALA A 59 -2.41 2.03 -8.87
CA ALA A 59 -2.33 3.10 -7.88
C ALA A 59 -2.39 4.49 -8.54
N ARG A 60 -1.71 4.68 -9.68
CA ARG A 60 -1.75 5.94 -10.44
C ARG A 60 -3.15 6.24 -11.01
N MET A 61 -3.87 5.21 -11.46
CA MET A 61 -5.23 5.35 -12.00
C MET A 61 -6.28 5.64 -10.91
N ALA A 62 -6.04 5.21 -9.68
CA ALA A 62 -6.95 5.43 -8.55
C ALA A 62 -6.92 6.87 -8.01
N LEU A 63 -5.91 7.66 -8.39
CA LEU A 63 -5.86 9.07 -8.00
C LEU A 63 -7.00 9.83 -8.69
N PRO A 64 -7.73 10.69 -7.95
CA PRO A 64 -8.72 11.55 -8.58
C PRO A 64 -8.05 12.41 -9.65
N ALA A 65 -8.74 12.62 -10.77
CA ALA A 65 -8.26 13.54 -11.81
C ALA A 65 -8.00 14.89 -11.14
N ALA A 66 -6.81 15.46 -11.36
CA ALA A 66 -6.50 16.79 -10.87
C ALA A 66 -7.58 17.74 -11.37
N THR A 67 -8.38 18.28 -10.45
CA THR A 67 -9.30 19.38 -10.75
C THR A 67 -8.43 20.57 -11.10
N ALA A 68 -8.24 20.79 -12.41
CA ALA A 68 -7.63 21.99 -12.97
C ALA A 68 -8.56 23.19 -12.79
#